data_AF-A0A920KP12-F1
#
_entry.id   AF-A0A920KP12-F1
#
_cell.length_a   1.000
_cell.length_b   1.000
_cell.length_c   1.000
_cell.angle_alpha   90.00
_cell.angle_beta   90.00
_cell.angle_gamma   90.00
#
_symmetry.space_group_name_H-M   'P 1'
#
loop_
_entity.id
_entity.type
_entity.pdbx_description
1 polymer ?
#
loop_
_entity_poly.entity_id
_entity_poly.type
_entity_poly.pdbx_seq_one_letter_code
_entity_poly.pdbx_strand_id
1 'polypeptide(L)'
;MFRFLLLLLMFLSATDAAAQGTIPILSAVQGQAGETEYSVTLQLLGLMTVLTLLPSILLMMTSFTRIIIVLSLLRQAMGTAQTPPNQILLGIRLFLTIFIMAPVFTQVYDDAIAPYSNDEMELEAAIEAAQIPMKDFMLRQTRRRTADLRQHCG
;
A
#
# COMPACT_ATOMS: atom_id res chain seq x y z
N MET A 1 24.39 -1.45 -29.28
CA MET A 1 23.72 -0.95 -30.50
C MET A 1 22.55 -1.84 -30.95
N PHE A 2 22.72 -3.15 -31.12
CA PHE A 2 21.66 -4.05 -31.60
C PHE A 2 20.38 -4.05 -30.72
N ARG A 3 20.52 -4.00 -29.38
CA ARG A 3 19.40 -3.87 -28.43
C ARG A 3 18.58 -2.57 -28.58
N PHE A 4 19.21 -1.48 -29.01
CA PHE A 4 18.52 -0.19 -29.19
C PHE A 4 17.78 -0.15 -30.53
N LEU A 5 18.37 -0.77 -31.56
CA LEU A 5 17.73 -0.96 -32.87
C LEU A 5 16.52 -1.91 -32.78
N LEU A 6 16.59 -2.94 -31.93
CA LEU A 6 15.48 -3.85 -31.65
C LEU A 6 14.34 -3.16 -30.88
N LEU A 7 14.67 -2.29 -29.91
CA LEU A 7 13.68 -1.46 -29.20
C LEU A 7 12.99 -0.43 -30.11
N LEU A 8 13.74 0.20 -31.03
CA LEU A 8 13.20 1.16 -32.00
C LEU A 8 12.27 0.48 -33.02
N LEU A 9 12.63 -0.73 -33.48
CA LEU A 9 11.83 -1.49 -34.44
C LEU A 9 10.55 -2.04 -33.81
N MET A 10 10.57 -2.37 -32.51
CA MET A 10 9.38 -2.76 -31.76
C MET A 10 8.42 -1.57 -31.52
N PHE A 11 8.96 -0.34 -31.40
CA PHE A 11 8.17 0.87 -31.22
C PHE A 11 7.43 1.29 -32.52
N LEU A 12 8.00 0.97 -33.68
CA LEU A 12 7.41 1.33 -34.98
C LEU A 12 6.22 0.44 -35.38
N SER A 13 6.16 -0.80 -34.89
CA SER A 13 5.03 -1.73 -35.09
C SER A 13 3.80 -1.40 -34.22
N ALA A 14 3.93 -0.49 -33.24
CA ALA A 14 2.85 -0.11 -32.35
C ALA A 14 1.90 0.95 -32.96
N THR A 15 2.23 1.48 -34.14
CA THR A 15 1.52 2.63 -34.74
C THR A 15 0.18 2.25 -35.40
N ASP A 16 -0.10 0.96 -35.63
CA ASP A 16 -1.37 0.48 -36.20
C ASP A 16 -2.44 0.13 -35.15
N ALA A 17 -2.24 0.47 -33.88
CA ALA A 17 -3.23 0.31 -32.81
C ALA A 17 -4.05 1.60 -32.55
N ALA A 18 -4.21 2.46 -33.55
CA ALA A 18 -5.13 3.60 -33.51
C ALA A 18 -6.51 3.21 -34.07
N ALA A 19 -7.20 2.28 -33.40
CA ALA A 19 -8.60 1.98 -33.69
C ALA A 19 -9.37 1.67 -32.39
N GLN A 20 -10.27 2.60 -32.06
CA GLN A 20 -11.41 2.46 -31.14
C GLN A 20 -11.09 2.21 -29.65
N GLY A 21 -10.85 3.31 -28.96
CA GLY A 21 -10.96 3.40 -27.50
C GLY A 21 -11.49 4.76 -27.11
N THR A 22 -12.77 5.03 -27.43
CA THR A 22 -13.52 6.11 -26.77
C THR A 22 -13.39 5.87 -25.27
N ILE A 23 -12.61 6.71 -24.58
CA ILE A 23 -12.41 6.64 -23.14
C ILE A 23 -13.77 6.97 -22.51
N PRO A 24 -14.56 6.00 -22.01
CA PRO A 24 -15.91 6.24 -21.52
C PRO A 24 -15.85 6.69 -20.05
N ILE A 25 -14.85 7.49 -19.70
CA ILE A 25 -14.70 8.12 -18.38
C ILE A 25 -15.15 9.59 -18.41
N LEU A 26 -15.20 10.21 -19.59
CA LEU A 26 -15.52 11.64 -19.73
C LEU A 26 -16.91 11.93 -20.32
N SER A 27 -17.61 10.91 -20.82
CA SER A 27 -19.00 11.06 -21.23
C SER A 27 -19.89 10.86 -20.01
N ALA A 28 -20.16 11.95 -19.28
CA ALA A 28 -21.32 12.05 -18.42
C ALA A 28 -22.56 11.65 -19.23
N VAL A 29 -23.07 10.44 -19.01
CA VAL A 29 -24.44 10.12 -19.37
C VAL A 29 -25.30 11.01 -18.48
N GLN A 30 -25.83 12.08 -19.07
CA GLN A 30 -26.95 12.83 -18.50
C GLN A 30 -28.12 11.85 -18.34
N GLY A 31 -28.21 11.23 -17.16
CA GLY A 31 -29.45 10.64 -16.67
C GLY A 31 -30.35 11.79 -16.21
N GLN A 32 -31.51 11.94 -16.85
CA GLN A 32 -32.59 12.73 -16.28
C GLN A 32 -33.00 12.10 -14.94
N ALA A 33 -33.17 12.94 -13.92
CA ALA A 33 -33.57 12.62 -12.54
C ALA A 33 -32.46 12.04 -11.64
N GLY A 34 -31.71 12.94 -10.99
CA GLY A 34 -31.59 12.99 -9.52
C GLY A 34 -30.96 11.84 -8.74
N GLU A 35 -30.68 10.69 -9.33
CA GLU A 35 -29.98 9.58 -8.73
C GLU A 35 -28.72 9.32 -9.54
N THR A 36 -27.59 9.74 -8.99
CA THR A 36 -26.29 9.39 -9.53
C THR A 36 -26.06 7.90 -9.27
N GLU A 37 -26.59 7.04 -10.15
CA GLU A 37 -26.09 5.69 -10.32
C GLU A 37 -24.63 5.83 -10.75
N TYR A 38 -23.73 5.79 -9.75
CA TYR A 38 -22.33 5.55 -10.01
C TYR A 38 -22.26 4.22 -10.75
N SER A 39 -22.05 4.30 -12.06
CA SER A 39 -21.88 3.14 -12.94
C SER A 39 -20.98 2.14 -12.20
N VAL A 40 -21.41 0.89 -12.10
CA VAL A 40 -20.65 -0.23 -11.52
C VAL A 40 -19.16 -0.17 -11.94
N THR A 41 -18.88 0.35 -13.14
CA THR A 41 -17.55 0.71 -13.65
C THR A 41 -16.73 1.63 -12.73
N LEU A 42 -17.27 2.72 -12.18
CA LEU A 42 -16.57 3.63 -11.27
C LEU A 42 -16.31 2.99 -9.90
N GLN A 43 -17.26 2.18 -9.40
CA GLN A 43 -17.07 1.42 -8.17
C GLN A 43 -15.97 0.37 -8.32
N LEU A 44 -15.94 -0.34 -9.46
CA LEU A 44 -14.86 -1.28 -9.80
C LEU A 44 -13.52 -0.56 -9.96
N LEU A 45 -13.50 0.63 -10.59
CA LEU A 45 -12.29 1.44 -10.72
C LEU A 45 -11.75 1.84 -9.34
N GLY A 46 -12.62 2.30 -8.44
CA GLY A 46 -12.27 2.63 -7.06
C GLY A 46 -11.73 1.41 -6.31
N LEU A 47 -12.39 0.27 -6.41
CA LEU A 47 -11.97 -0.98 -5.78
C LEU A 47 -10.58 -1.41 -6.27
N MET A 48 -10.33 -1.40 -7.57
CA MET A 48 -9.03 -1.75 -8.16
C MET A 48 -7.92 -0.80 -7.73
N THR A 49 -8.24 0.48 -7.61
CA THR A 49 -7.31 1.51 -7.13
C THR A 49 -6.91 1.23 -5.69
N VAL A 50 -7.89 0.98 -4.81
CA VAL A 50 -7.64 0.65 -3.41
C VAL A 50 -6.84 -0.65 -3.29
N LEU A 51 -7.23 -1.71 -4.01
CA LEU A 51 -6.55 -3.00 -3.97
C LEU A 51 -5.07 -2.91 -4.37
N THR A 52 -4.75 -2.04 -5.33
CA THR A 52 -3.39 -1.83 -5.83
C THR A 52 -2.52 -1.04 -4.83
N LEU A 53 -3.10 -0.03 -4.18
CA LEU A 53 -2.37 0.82 -3.23
C LEU A 53 -2.24 0.18 -1.84
N LEU A 54 -3.24 -0.60 -1.42
CA LEU A 54 -3.31 -1.27 -0.12
C LEU A 54 -2.03 -2.01 0.29
N PRO A 55 -1.41 -2.88 -0.53
CA PRO A 55 -0.19 -3.58 -0.12
C PRO A 55 0.98 -2.62 0.16
N SER A 56 1.08 -1.54 -0.61
CA SER A 56 2.15 -0.55 -0.43
C SER A 56 1.98 0.24 0.86
N ILE A 57 0.75 0.66 1.17
CA ILE A 57 0.41 1.42 2.38
C ILE A 57 0.63 0.55 3.62
N LEU A 58 0.21 -0.72 3.59
CA LEU A 58 0.45 -1.66 4.69
C LEU A 58 1.94 -1.81 4.99
N LEU A 59 2.78 -1.94 3.96
CA LEU A 59 4.23 -2.00 4.18
C LEU A 59 4.76 -0.69 4.80
N MET A 60 4.26 0.48 4.37
CA MET A 60 4.70 1.77 4.90
C MET A 60 4.23 2.05 6.34
N MET A 61 3.05 1.55 6.73
CA MET A 61 2.54 1.68 8.11
C MET A 61 3.31 0.79 9.10
N THR A 62 4.08 -0.18 8.60
CA THR A 62 4.82 -1.13 9.44
C THR A 62 6.29 -0.78 9.62
N SER A 63 7.01 -1.60 10.40
CA SER A 63 8.47 -1.49 10.55
C SER A 63 9.27 -1.86 9.29
N PHE A 64 8.60 -2.33 8.22
CA PHE A 64 9.24 -2.79 7.00
C PHE A 64 10.24 -1.77 6.43
N THR A 65 9.83 -0.49 6.31
CA THR A 65 10.65 0.60 5.76
C THR A 65 11.92 0.87 6.58
N ARG A 66 11.89 0.69 7.89
CA ARG A 66 13.09 0.86 8.73
C ARG A 66 14.07 -0.29 8.50
N ILE A 67 13.57 -1.53 8.46
CA ILE A 67 14.39 -2.73 8.32
C ILE A 67 15.07 -2.77 6.93
N ILE A 68 14.36 -2.37 5.86
CA ILE A 68 14.96 -2.29 4.51
C ILE A 68 16.11 -1.30 4.44
N ILE A 69 15.96 -0.11 5.02
CA ILE A 69 17.00 0.93 5.02
C ILE A 69 18.21 0.44 5.81
N VAL A 70 18.02 -0.06 7.03
CA VAL A 70 19.13 -0.55 7.87
C VAL A 70 19.90 -1.66 7.18
N LEU A 71 19.21 -2.67 6.64
CA LEU A 71 19.88 -3.76 5.92
C LEU A 71 20.55 -3.29 4.61
N SER A 72 20.00 -2.29 3.93
CA SER A 72 20.62 -1.71 2.74
C SER A 72 21.91 -0.97 3.07
N LEU A 73 21.91 -0.21 4.16
CA LEU A 73 23.10 0.50 4.65
C LEU A 73 24.18 -0.48 5.12
N LEU A 74 23.80 -1.54 5.83
CA LEU A 74 24.72 -2.61 6.22
C LEU A 74 25.35 -3.29 5.01
N ARG A 75 24.58 -3.54 3.95
CA ARG A 75 25.12 -4.09 2.70
C ARG A 75 26.17 -3.18 2.07
N GLN A 76 25.91 -1.88 2.02
CA GLN A 76 26.88 -0.91 1.49
C GLN A 76 28.15 -0.85 2.35
N ALA A 77 28.01 -0.97 3.67
CA ALA A 77 29.14 -0.97 4.60
C ALA A 77 30.06 -2.19 4.45
N MET A 78 29.56 -3.33 3.97
CA MET A 78 30.37 -4.55 3.78
C MET A 78 31.33 -4.48 2.58
N GLY A 79 31.26 -3.45 1.73
CA GLY A 79 32.23 -3.21 0.63
C GLY A 79 32.21 -4.26 -0.50
N THR A 80 31.46 -5.35 -0.37
CA THR A 80 31.33 -6.40 -1.38
C THR A 80 30.12 -6.16 -2.28
N ALA A 81 30.30 -6.19 -3.60
CA ALA A 81 29.32 -5.66 -4.54
C ALA A 81 28.03 -6.50 -4.73
N GLN A 82 27.97 -7.77 -4.31
CA GLN A 82 26.86 -8.67 -4.69
C GLN A 82 26.39 -9.66 -3.62
N THR A 83 27.03 -9.68 -2.46
CA THR A 83 26.58 -10.49 -1.31
C THR A 83 25.96 -9.55 -0.28
N PRO A 84 24.65 -9.68 0.08
CA PRO A 84 23.64 -10.68 -0.34
C PRO A 84 22.64 -10.17 -1.42
N PRO A 85 22.02 -11.08 -2.20
CA PRO A 85 21.08 -10.74 -3.28
C PRO A 85 19.77 -10.13 -2.76
N ASN A 86 19.19 -9.19 -3.51
CA ASN A 86 18.00 -8.41 -3.12
C ASN A 86 16.80 -9.28 -2.69
N GLN A 87 16.64 -10.46 -3.29
CA GLN A 87 15.56 -11.40 -2.97
C GLN A 87 15.68 -11.95 -1.53
N ILE A 88 16.90 -12.28 -1.09
CA ILE A 88 17.14 -12.77 0.28
C ILE A 88 16.88 -11.65 1.28
N LEU A 89 17.34 -10.43 0.98
CA LEU A 89 17.08 -9.28 1.85
C LEU A 89 15.58 -9.00 1.96
N LEU A 90 14.81 -9.13 0.87
CA LEU A 90 13.35 -8.99 0.90
C LEU A 90 12.70 -10.03 1.83
N GLY A 91 13.10 -11.30 1.73
CA GLY A 91 12.58 -12.38 2.58
C GLY A 91 12.86 -12.13 4.06
N ILE A 92 14.11 -11.78 4.41
CA ILE A 92 14.50 -11.48 5.80
C ILE A 92 13.70 -10.29 6.36
N ARG A 93 13.50 -9.24 5.56
CA ARG A 93 12.72 -8.06 5.97
C ARG A 93 11.27 -8.41 6.27
N LEU A 94 10.63 -9.19 5.40
CA LEU A 94 9.23 -9.60 5.60
C LEU A 94 9.09 -10.46 6.85
N PHE A 95 9.97 -11.43 7.06
CA PHE A 95 9.94 -12.29 8.24
C PHE A 95 10.13 -11.49 9.54
N LEU A 96 11.13 -10.60 9.58
CA LEU A 96 11.36 -9.72 10.73
C LEU A 96 10.18 -8.75 10.96
N THR A 97 9.53 -8.29 9.89
CA THR A 97 8.37 -7.40 10.01
C THR A 97 7.21 -8.13 10.67
N ILE A 98 6.89 -9.35 10.23
CA ILE A 98 5.83 -10.17 10.84
C ILE A 98 6.17 -10.47 12.31
N PHE A 99 7.42 -10.81 12.61
CA PHE A 99 7.86 -11.06 13.98
C PHE A 99 7.68 -9.85 14.90
N ILE A 100 8.06 -8.65 14.44
CA ILE A 100 7.90 -7.40 15.21
C ILE A 100 6.42 -7.00 15.33
N MET A 101 5.61 -7.28 14.29
CA MET A 101 4.21 -6.90 14.23
C MET A 101 3.22 -7.90 14.81
N ALA A 102 3.67 -9.11 15.17
CA ALA A 102 2.85 -10.13 15.81
C ALA A 102 1.90 -9.57 16.90
N PRO A 103 2.33 -8.78 17.91
CA PRO A 103 1.43 -8.27 18.94
C PRO A 103 0.37 -7.29 18.40
N VAL A 104 0.67 -6.52 17.36
CA VAL A 104 -0.29 -5.59 16.74
C VAL A 104 -1.34 -6.38 15.97
N PHE A 105 -0.93 -7.42 15.24
CA PHE A 105 -1.87 -8.28 14.51
C PHE A 105 -2.77 -9.08 15.45
N THR A 106 -2.26 -9.54 16.59
CA THR A 106 -3.09 -10.21 17.61
C THR A 106 -4.15 -9.26 18.17
N GLN A 107 -3.78 -8.02 18.53
CA GLN A 107 -4.75 -7.03 19.02
C GLN A 107 -5.83 -6.72 17.98
N VAL A 108 -5.44 -6.49 16.72
CA VAL A 108 -6.41 -6.27 15.63
C VAL A 108 -7.33 -7.47 15.45
N TYR A 109 -6.82 -8.70 15.60
CA TYR A 109 -7.63 -9.90 15.45
C TYR A 109 -8.66 -10.02 16.58
N ASP A 110 -8.24 -9.85 17.83
CA ASP A 110 -9.10 -9.99 19.00
C ASP A 110 -10.12 -8.86 19.11
N ASP A 111 -9.73 -7.62 18.80
CA ASP A 111 -10.56 -6.42 19.01
C ASP A 111 -11.49 -6.11 17.83
N ALA A 112 -11.16 -6.54 16.60
CA ALA A 112 -11.92 -6.20 15.39
C ALA A 112 -12.36 -7.41 14.58
N ILE A 113 -11.45 -8.33 14.24
CA ILE A 113 -11.76 -9.43 13.30
C ILE A 113 -12.66 -10.48 13.96
N ALA A 114 -12.36 -10.89 15.19
CA ALA A 114 -13.15 -11.86 15.95
C ALA A 114 -14.59 -11.38 16.19
N PRO A 115 -14.85 -10.18 16.73
CA PRO A 115 -16.22 -9.70 16.95
C PRO A 115 -16.98 -9.43 15.65
N TYR A 116 -16.31 -8.95 14.59
CA TYR A 116 -16.94 -8.80 13.28
C TYR A 116 -17.35 -10.15 12.68
N SER A 117 -16.52 -11.18 12.82
CA SER A 117 -16.83 -12.53 12.30
C SER A 117 -17.95 -13.23 13.06
N ASN A 118 -18.22 -12.82 14.30
CA ASN A 118 -19.32 -13.33 15.13
C ASN A 118 -20.60 -12.49 15.00
N ASP A 119 -20.66 -11.54 14.05
CA ASP A 119 -21.76 -10.57 13.88
C ASP A 119 -22.03 -9.72 15.14
N GLU A 120 -21.05 -9.59 16.04
CA GLU A 120 -21.15 -8.81 17.27
C GLU A 120 -20.82 -7.33 17.05
N MET A 121 -20.31 -6.96 15.87
CA MET A 121 -19.86 -5.60 15.55
C MET A 121 -20.08 -5.25 14.08
N GLU A 122 -20.54 -4.02 13.80
CA GLU A 122 -20.65 -3.49 12.44
C GLU A 122 -19.27 -3.23 11.81
N LEU A 123 -19.18 -3.32 10.48
CA LEU A 123 -17.94 -3.07 9.73
C LEU A 123 -17.27 -1.74 10.06
N GLU A 124 -18.04 -0.66 10.23
CA GLU A 124 -17.51 0.67 10.54
C GLU A 124 -16.84 0.69 11.92
N ALA A 125 -17.49 0.12 12.94
CA ALA A 125 -16.92 -0.03 14.28
C ALA A 125 -15.70 -0.96 14.29
N ALA A 126 -15.69 -2.03 13.49
CA ALA A 126 -14.55 -2.93 13.36
C ALA A 126 -13.32 -2.22 12.76
N ILE A 127 -13.54 -1.35 11.75
CA ILE A 127 -12.47 -0.52 11.17
C ILE A 127 -11.95 0.47 12.22
N GLU A 128 -12.84 1.08 13.01
CA GLU A 128 -12.47 2.01 14.08
C GLU A 128 -11.67 1.33 15.20
N ALA A 129 -12.02 0.11 15.59
CA ALA A 129 -11.26 -0.68 16.56
C ALA A 129 -9.88 -1.07 16.00
N ALA A 130 -9.81 -1.54 14.74
CA ALA A 130 -8.57 -2.01 14.11
C ALA A 130 -7.51 -0.90 13.94
N GLN A 131 -7.91 0.36 13.77
CA GLN A 131 -6.96 1.47 13.62
C GLN A 131 -6.27 1.86 14.93
N ILE A 132 -6.83 1.57 16.10
CA ILE A 132 -6.28 1.93 17.42
C ILE A 132 -4.90 1.31 17.66
N PRO A 133 -4.71 -0.03 17.62
CA PRO A 133 -3.42 -0.65 17.88
C PRO A 133 -2.36 -0.24 16.83
N MET A 134 -2.79 0.01 15.58
CA MET A 134 -1.91 0.49 14.52
C MET A 134 -1.42 1.93 14.79
N LYS A 135 -2.32 2.84 15.19
CA LYS A 135 -1.96 4.22 15.58
C LYS A 135 -1.03 4.21 16.79
N ASP A 136 -1.31 3.41 17.80
CA ASP A 136 -0.49 3.29 19.01
C ASP A 136 0.91 2.76 18.70
N PHE A 137 1.04 1.81 17.77
CA PHE A 137 2.34 1.37 17.29
C PHE A 137 3.09 2.54 16.64
N MET A 138 2.44 3.29 15.73
CA MET A 138 3.07 4.42 15.05
C MET A 138 3.47 5.55 16.01
N LEU A 139 2.63 5.86 17.01
CA LEU A 139 2.92 6.85 18.04
C LEU A 139 4.15 6.47 18.87
N ARG A 140 4.28 5.19 19.24
CA ARG A 140 5.48 4.67 19.92
C ARG A 140 6.75 4.79 19.09
N GLN A 141 6.64 4.73 17.76
CA GLN A 141 7.77 4.85 16.84
C GLN A 141 8.08 6.30 16.41
N THR A 142 7.20 7.26 16.70
CA THR A 142 7.40 8.67 16.37
C THR A 142 8.25 9.37 17.44
N ARG A 143 9.28 10.11 17.04
CA ARG A 143 10.18 10.78 18.01
C ARG A 143 9.39 11.80 18.81
N ARG A 144 9.55 11.79 20.14
CA ARG A 144 8.90 12.73 21.07
C ARG A 144 9.06 14.19 20.67
N ARG A 145 10.23 14.58 20.15
CA ARG A 145 10.51 15.95 19.68
C ARG A 145 9.55 16.43 18.59
N THR A 146 9.08 15.55 17.70
CA THR A 146 8.14 15.92 16.63
C THR A 146 6.69 15.97 17.10
N ALA A 147 6.33 15.19 18.12
CA ALA A 147 4.99 15.22 18.72
C ALA A 147 4.79 16.46 19.63
N ASP A 148 5.81 16.79 20.42
CA ASP A 148 5.82 17.93 21.36
C ASP A 148 5.72 19.29 20.65
N LEU A 149 6.42 19.45 19.51
CA LEU A 149 6.31 20.62 18.63
C LEU A 149 4.88 20.85 18.09
N ARG A 150 4.01 19.84 18.05
CA ARG A 150 2.61 19.96 17.62
C ARG A 150 1.68 20.39 18.75
N GLN A 151 2.02 20.09 20.01
CA GLN A 151 1.24 20.51 21.19
C GLN A 151 1.56 21.95 21.64
N HIS A 152 2.72 22.50 21.28
CA HIS A 152 3.11 23.88 21.61
C HIS A 152 2.69 24.94 20.56
N CYS A 153 2.24 24.53 19.37
CA CYS A 153 1.85 25.44 18.27
C CYS A 153 0.33 25.37 17.94
N GLY A 154 -0.50 24.88 18.86
CA GLY A 154 -1.96 24.80 18.72
C GLY A 154 -2.67 25.62 19.78
#